data_AF-A0A7Y0JNQ7-F1
#
_entry.id   AF-A0A7Y0JNQ7-F1
#
_cell.length_a   1.000
_cell.length_b   1.000
_cell.length_c   1.000
_cell.angle_alpha   90.00
_cell.angle_beta   90.00
_cell.angle_gamma   90.00
#
_symmetry.space_group_name_H-M   'P 1'
#
loop_
_entity.id
_entity.type
_entity.pdbx_description
1 polymer ?
#
loop_
_entity_poly.entity_id
_entity_poly.type
_entity_poly.pdbx_seq_one_letter_code
_entity_poly.pdbx_strand_id
1 'polypeptide(L)'
;MLDMWQLLLDLATAGLPERRRAWGSALRAELAAIEPRAERRRFALGGAWAALRSGLPGGAWMLVGGVALAVAGGTFAASRWSLAHGAGGILGFWMTTPSVLLCVVALVAAWRTRSFGSGLRTGALAALAALLAALAVGVPEAIVWADRHAGYLSTGDAVPPTWESAVRDVLRPEFLLAMLVFWTPATALGAGLGRLRRSGRVADDQGGLEGHRAR
;
A
#
# COMPACT_ATOMS: atom_id res chain seq x y z
N MET A 1 -8.93 2.82 -27.34
CA MET A 1 -8.25 3.40 -26.17
C MET A 1 -8.94 2.84 -24.94
N LEU A 2 -8.29 1.96 -24.15
CA LEU A 2 -8.92 1.40 -22.95
C LEU A 2 -9.28 2.56 -22.01
N ASP A 3 -10.55 2.62 -21.61
CA ASP A 3 -10.99 3.58 -20.61
C ASP A 3 -10.35 3.21 -19.26
N MET A 4 -9.51 4.11 -18.73
CA MET A 4 -8.80 3.94 -17.47
C MET A 4 -9.73 3.51 -16.32
N TRP A 5 -10.99 3.96 -16.34
CA TRP A 5 -11.99 3.62 -15.33
C TRP A 5 -12.46 2.18 -15.43
N GLN A 6 -12.52 1.63 -16.65
CA GLN A 6 -12.82 0.22 -16.90
C GLN A 6 -11.69 -0.66 -16.35
N LEU A 7 -10.44 -0.28 -16.62
CA LEU A 7 -9.24 -1.00 -16.19
C LEU A 7 -9.13 -1.04 -14.65
N LEU A 8 -9.46 0.08 -13.99
CA LEU A 8 -9.53 0.18 -12.54
C LEU A 8 -10.58 -0.77 -11.94
N LEU A 9 -11.77 -0.84 -12.53
CA LEU A 9 -12.84 -1.73 -12.06
C LEU A 9 -12.54 -3.21 -12.35
N ASP A 10 -11.94 -3.53 -13.51
CA ASP A 10 -11.47 -4.87 -13.83
C ASP A 10 -10.45 -5.35 -12.79
N LEU A 11 -9.44 -4.52 -12.47
CA LEU A 11 -8.46 -4.83 -11.42
C LEU A 11 -9.11 -5.02 -10.04
N ALA A 12 -10.02 -4.13 -9.64
CA ALA A 12 -10.67 -4.20 -8.33
C ALA A 12 -11.56 -5.45 -8.18
N THR A 13 -12.22 -5.86 -9.27
CA THR A 13 -13.19 -6.96 -9.26
C THR A 13 -12.61 -8.32 -9.63
N ALA A 14 -11.45 -8.38 -10.31
CA ALA A 14 -10.81 -9.63 -10.77
C ALA A 14 -10.56 -10.66 -9.66
N GLY A 15 -10.28 -10.22 -8.44
CA GLY A 15 -10.02 -11.11 -7.30
C GLY A 15 -11.23 -11.41 -6.41
N LEU A 16 -12.46 -11.03 -6.81
CA LEU A 16 -13.64 -11.20 -5.94
C LEU A 16 -13.93 -12.69 -5.72
N PRO A 17 -14.42 -13.08 -4.52
CA PRO A 17 -14.85 -14.45 -4.27
C PRO A 17 -15.96 -14.85 -5.25
N GLU A 18 -16.07 -16.14 -5.56
CA GLU A 18 -16.95 -16.69 -6.59
C GLU A 18 -18.42 -16.24 -6.43
N ARG A 19 -18.92 -16.22 -5.19
CA ARG A 19 -20.24 -15.70 -4.80
C ARG A 19 -20.50 -14.23 -5.17
N ARG A 20 -19.46 -13.45 -5.49
CA ARG A 20 -19.52 -12.02 -5.82
C ARG A 20 -19.05 -11.69 -7.26
N ARG A 21 -18.74 -12.70 -8.08
CA ARG A 21 -18.35 -12.47 -9.48
C ARG A 21 -19.48 -11.80 -10.28
N ALA A 22 -20.73 -12.21 -10.07
CA ALA A 22 -21.91 -11.62 -10.69
C ALA A 22 -22.10 -10.14 -10.33
N TRP A 23 -21.77 -9.75 -9.09
CA TRP A 23 -21.78 -8.36 -8.67
C TRP A 23 -20.67 -7.55 -9.37
N GLY A 24 -19.47 -8.13 -9.52
CA GLY A 24 -18.38 -7.49 -10.25
C GLY A 24 -18.63 -7.34 -11.75
N SER A 25 -19.36 -8.27 -12.38
CA SER A 25 -19.79 -8.12 -13.78
C SER A 25 -20.89 -7.07 -13.93
N ALA A 26 -21.84 -7.01 -12.99
CA ALA A 26 -22.88 -5.98 -12.97
C ALA A 26 -22.27 -4.57 -12.88
N LEU A 27 -21.33 -4.35 -11.95
CA LEU A 27 -20.61 -3.07 -11.84
C LEU A 27 -19.93 -2.62 -13.14
N ARG A 28 -19.37 -3.55 -13.90
CA ARG A 28 -18.68 -3.25 -15.16
C ARG A 28 -19.64 -2.96 -16.30
N ALA A 29 -20.80 -3.62 -16.32
CA ALA A 29 -21.88 -3.33 -17.25
C ALA A 29 -22.49 -1.93 -16.97
N GLU A 30 -22.75 -1.62 -15.70
CA GLU A 30 -23.24 -0.29 -15.29
C GLU A 30 -22.25 0.82 -15.65
N LEU A 31 -20.95 0.62 -15.42
CA LEU A 31 -19.94 1.62 -15.81
C LEU A 31 -19.95 1.91 -17.32
N ALA A 32 -20.13 0.88 -18.14
CA ALA A 32 -20.17 1.01 -19.60
C ALA A 32 -21.38 1.82 -20.08
N ALA A 33 -22.49 1.77 -19.35
CA ALA A 33 -23.73 2.51 -19.65
C ALA A 33 -23.66 4.00 -19.26
N ILE A 34 -22.77 4.39 -18.33
CA ILE A 34 -22.63 5.80 -17.90
C ILE A 34 -21.85 6.58 -18.95
N GLU A 35 -22.49 7.51 -19.65
CA GLU A 35 -21.85 8.36 -20.67
C GLU A 35 -21.05 9.54 -20.07
N PRO A 36 -21.54 10.28 -19.05
CA PRO A 36 -20.81 11.43 -18.53
C PRO A 36 -19.50 11.00 -17.85
N ARG A 37 -18.37 11.54 -18.32
CA ARG A 37 -17.03 11.19 -17.78
C ARG A 37 -16.90 11.44 -16.27
N ALA A 38 -17.54 12.49 -15.75
CA ALA A 38 -17.47 12.83 -14.34
C ALA A 38 -18.24 11.82 -13.45
N GLU A 39 -19.39 11.34 -13.92
CA GLU A 39 -20.19 10.33 -13.21
C GLU A 39 -19.54 8.96 -13.32
N ARG A 40 -19.02 8.62 -14.50
CA ARG A 40 -18.26 7.37 -14.72
C ARG A 40 -17.08 7.26 -13.76
N ARG A 41 -16.35 8.37 -13.54
CA ARG A 41 -15.28 8.47 -12.53
C ARG A 41 -15.76 8.16 -11.12
N ARG A 42 -16.79 8.87 -10.67
CA ARG A 42 -17.33 8.71 -9.31
C ARG A 42 -17.85 7.30 -9.09
N PHE A 43 -18.54 6.73 -10.08
CA PHE A 43 -19.05 5.37 -10.05
C PHE A 43 -17.92 4.34 -10.00
N ALA A 44 -16.89 4.47 -10.87
CA ALA A 44 -15.74 3.57 -10.88
C ALA A 44 -15.01 3.56 -9.53
N LEU A 45 -14.76 4.75 -8.96
CA LEU A 45 -14.11 4.89 -7.67
C LEU A 45 -14.96 4.30 -6.53
N GLY A 46 -16.27 4.59 -6.53
CA GLY A 46 -17.21 4.03 -5.55
C GLY A 46 -17.30 2.50 -5.63
N GLY A 47 -17.42 1.96 -6.84
CA GLY A 47 -17.46 0.52 -7.10
C GLY A 47 -16.15 -0.19 -6.72
N ALA A 48 -15.00 0.39 -7.07
CA ALA A 48 -13.70 -0.14 -6.69
C ALA A 48 -13.50 -0.10 -5.17
N TRP A 49 -13.90 0.98 -4.50
CA TRP A 49 -13.84 1.09 -3.04
C TRP A 49 -14.73 0.05 -2.36
N ALA A 50 -15.97 -0.13 -2.85
CA ALA A 50 -16.88 -1.15 -2.34
C ALA A 50 -16.32 -2.58 -2.55
N ALA A 51 -15.68 -2.83 -3.70
CA ALA A 51 -15.06 -4.11 -4.02
C ALA A 51 -13.84 -4.39 -3.13
N LEU A 52 -13.02 -3.37 -2.89
CA LEU A 52 -11.89 -3.42 -1.95
C LEU A 52 -12.37 -3.73 -0.53
N ARG A 53 -13.28 -2.92 0.02
CA ARG A 53 -13.79 -3.06 1.40
C ARG A 53 -14.45 -4.41 1.65
N SER A 54 -15.26 -4.87 0.70
CA SER A 54 -16.03 -6.11 0.88
C SER A 54 -15.20 -7.40 0.74
N GLY A 55 -13.99 -7.29 0.19
CA GLY A 55 -13.05 -8.41 0.06
C GLY A 55 -12.07 -8.54 1.23
N LEU A 56 -12.12 -7.67 2.24
CA LEU A 56 -11.15 -7.67 3.33
C LEU A 56 -11.45 -8.72 4.40
N PRO A 57 -10.41 -9.42 4.92
CA PRO A 57 -10.57 -10.30 6.06
C PRO A 57 -10.86 -9.53 7.36
N GLY A 58 -11.53 -10.20 8.30
CA GLY A 58 -11.65 -9.73 9.69
C GLY A 58 -10.25 -9.48 10.26
N GLY A 59 -9.97 -8.24 10.65
CA GLY A 59 -8.65 -7.81 11.14
C GLY A 59 -7.76 -7.09 10.11
N ALA A 60 -8.16 -6.99 8.84
CA ALA A 60 -7.41 -6.19 7.85
C ALA A 60 -7.29 -4.71 8.28
N TRP A 61 -8.36 -4.14 8.84
CA TRP A 61 -8.36 -2.76 9.33
C TRP A 61 -7.37 -2.53 10.47
N MET A 62 -7.15 -3.52 11.34
CA MET A 62 -6.13 -3.42 12.39
C MET A 62 -4.72 -3.40 11.78
N LEU A 63 -4.46 -4.22 10.75
CA LEU A 63 -3.17 -4.21 10.05
C LEU A 63 -2.95 -2.89 9.31
N VAL A 64 -3.96 -2.38 8.60
CA VAL A 64 -3.91 -1.10 7.89
C VAL A 64 -3.68 0.05 8.87
N GLY A 65 -4.44 0.11 9.97
CA GLY A 65 -4.26 1.11 11.01
C GLY A 65 -2.91 1.02 11.70
N GLY A 66 -2.42 -0.20 11.97
CA GLY A 66 -1.09 -0.43 12.53
C GLY A 66 0.03 0.08 11.62
N VAL A 67 -0.06 -0.15 10.31
CA VAL A 67 0.90 0.40 9.34
C VAL A 67 0.84 1.92 9.31
N ALA A 68 -0.36 2.52 9.28
CA ALA A 68 -0.50 3.97 9.31
C ALA A 68 0.18 4.59 10.55
N LEU A 69 -0.08 4.02 11.73
CA LEU A 69 0.54 4.47 12.98
C LEU A 69 2.06 4.28 12.99
N ALA A 70 2.56 3.12 12.52
CA ALA A 70 3.98 2.85 12.43
C ALA A 70 4.70 3.80 11.47
N VAL A 71 4.10 4.10 10.32
CA VAL A 71 4.66 5.03 9.32
C VAL A 71 4.60 6.47 9.82
N ALA A 72 3.51 6.89 10.46
CA ALA A 72 3.40 8.21 11.07
C ALA A 72 4.45 8.40 12.17
N GLY A 73 4.49 7.50 13.15
CA GLY A 73 5.43 7.55 14.26
C GLY A 73 6.88 7.42 13.81
N GLY A 74 7.16 6.54 12.86
CA GLY A 74 8.49 6.38 12.28
C GLY A 74 8.94 7.59 11.46
N THR A 75 8.05 8.21 10.69
CA THR A 75 8.34 9.46 9.95
C THR A 75 8.70 10.58 10.92
N PHE A 76 7.91 10.74 11.98
CA PHE A 76 8.19 11.74 13.03
C PHE A 76 9.53 11.46 13.73
N ALA A 77 9.76 10.21 14.16
CA ALA A 77 10.99 9.83 14.85
C ALA A 77 12.23 9.98 13.96
N ALA A 78 12.16 9.54 12.70
CA ALA A 78 13.23 9.70 11.72
C ALA A 78 13.53 11.18 11.46
N SER A 79 12.50 12.01 11.34
CA SER A 79 12.63 13.46 11.17
C SER A 79 13.39 14.08 12.35
N ARG A 80 12.94 13.81 13.58
CA ARG A 80 13.56 14.37 14.80
C ARG A 80 14.97 13.86 15.02
N TRP A 81 15.21 12.58 14.74
CA TRP A 81 16.55 12.00 14.82
C TRP A 81 17.49 12.62 13.79
N SER A 82 17.05 12.76 12.54
CA SER A 82 17.86 13.37 11.48
C SER A 82 18.17 14.84 11.76
N LEU A 83 17.22 15.60 12.32
CA LEU A 83 17.47 16.98 12.76
C LEU A 83 18.52 17.04 13.86
N ALA A 84 18.41 16.16 14.86
CA ALA A 84 19.33 16.16 16.00
C ALA A 84 20.77 15.77 15.62
N HIS A 85 20.95 14.96 14.56
CA HIS A 85 22.25 14.42 14.16
C HIS A 85 22.76 14.95 12.82
N GLY A 86 22.05 15.88 12.18
CA GLY A 86 22.44 16.42 10.87
C GLY A 86 22.48 15.39 9.74
N ALA A 87 21.63 14.36 9.78
CA ALA A 87 21.74 13.18 8.90
C ALA A 87 21.23 13.38 7.45
N GLY A 88 20.83 14.60 7.07
CA GLY A 88 20.54 14.93 5.67
C GLY A 88 19.19 14.41 5.13
N GLY A 89 18.11 14.45 5.92
CA GLY A 89 16.76 14.13 5.44
C GLY A 89 16.28 12.71 5.79
N ILE A 90 15.05 12.39 5.37
CA ILE A 90 14.38 11.12 5.71
C ILE A 90 13.94 10.28 4.51
N LEU A 91 14.38 10.61 3.29
CA LEU A 91 13.99 9.88 2.08
C LEU A 91 14.33 8.37 2.17
N GLY A 92 15.50 8.03 2.72
CA GLY A 92 15.90 6.65 2.94
C GLY A 92 14.91 5.87 3.82
N PHE A 93 14.37 6.52 4.85
CA PHE A 93 13.34 5.94 5.72
C PHE A 93 12.04 5.70 4.95
N TRP A 94 11.57 6.67 4.15
CA TRP A 94 10.36 6.56 3.34
C TRP A 94 10.42 5.45 2.28
N MET A 95 11.60 5.16 1.75
CA MET A 95 11.76 4.11 0.74
C MET A 95 11.85 2.71 1.35
N THR A 96 12.51 2.57 2.50
CA THR A 96 12.85 1.25 3.06
C THR A 96 11.80 0.74 4.04
N THR A 97 11.47 1.51 5.07
CA THR A 97 10.65 1.05 6.19
C THR A 97 9.22 0.71 5.77
N PRO A 98 8.49 1.58 5.04
CA PRO A 98 7.16 1.24 4.56
C PRO A 98 7.19 0.01 3.64
N SER A 99 8.20 -0.15 2.78
CA SER A 99 8.31 -1.32 1.90
C SER A 99 8.35 -2.64 2.69
N VAL A 100 9.16 -2.70 3.76
CA VAL A 100 9.23 -3.88 4.64
C VAL A 100 7.89 -4.12 5.34
N LEU A 101 7.27 -3.08 5.91
CA LEU A 101 5.98 -3.18 6.58
C LEU A 101 4.88 -3.68 5.65
N LEU A 102 4.81 -3.14 4.42
CA LEU A 102 3.83 -3.53 3.43
C LEU A 102 4.02 -4.97 2.96
N CYS A 103 5.27 -5.41 2.78
CA CYS A 103 5.59 -6.82 2.51
C CYS A 103 5.08 -7.73 3.63
N VAL A 104 5.37 -7.40 4.89
CA VAL A 104 4.92 -8.19 6.05
C VAL A 104 3.40 -8.23 6.15
N VAL A 105 2.71 -7.10 5.98
CA VAL A 105 1.24 -7.05 6.06
C VAL A 105 0.60 -7.84 4.92
N ALA A 106 1.08 -7.68 3.69
CA ALA A 106 0.57 -8.44 2.55
C ALA A 106 0.80 -9.95 2.73
N LEU A 107 1.95 -10.33 3.28
CA LEU A 107 2.29 -11.72 3.63
C LEU A 107 1.35 -12.27 4.70
N VAL A 108 1.19 -11.58 5.82
CA VAL A 108 0.33 -12.02 6.93
C VAL A 108 -1.12 -12.15 6.47
N ALA A 109 -1.62 -11.18 5.69
CA ALA A 109 -2.98 -11.20 5.15
C ALA A 109 -3.18 -12.36 4.15
N ALA A 110 -2.25 -12.55 3.20
CA ALA A 110 -2.30 -13.66 2.26
C ALA A 110 -2.22 -15.01 2.96
N TRP A 111 -1.37 -15.13 4.00
CA TRP A 111 -1.20 -16.35 4.78
C TRP A 111 -2.46 -16.70 5.59
N ARG A 112 -3.04 -15.73 6.30
CA ARG A 112 -4.26 -15.93 7.10
C ARG A 112 -5.47 -16.30 6.26
N THR A 113 -5.60 -15.68 5.08
CA THR A 113 -6.76 -15.89 4.19
C THR A 113 -6.54 -16.92 3.10
N ARG A 114 -5.31 -17.43 2.98
CA ARG A 114 -4.87 -18.35 1.91
C ARG A 114 -5.12 -17.80 0.50
N SER A 115 -5.06 -16.48 0.32
CA SER A 115 -5.41 -15.82 -0.94
C SER A 115 -4.44 -14.70 -1.28
N PHE A 116 -3.82 -14.81 -2.45
CA PHE A 116 -2.98 -13.76 -3.02
C PHE A 116 -3.77 -12.45 -3.20
N GLY A 117 -5.00 -12.53 -3.73
CA GLY A 117 -5.84 -11.35 -3.94
C GLY A 117 -6.21 -10.64 -2.64
N SER A 118 -6.45 -11.37 -1.57
CA SER A 118 -6.69 -10.79 -0.23
C SER A 118 -5.44 -10.09 0.33
N GLY A 119 -4.27 -10.71 0.16
CA GLY A 119 -2.98 -10.11 0.50
C GLY A 119 -2.72 -8.82 -0.25
N LEU A 120 -2.88 -8.82 -1.59
CA LEU A 120 -2.73 -7.64 -2.42
C LEU A 120 -3.67 -6.51 -2.02
N ARG A 121 -4.96 -6.79 -1.77
CA ARG A 121 -5.92 -5.75 -1.36
C ARG A 121 -5.57 -5.15 -0.01
N THR A 122 -5.23 -5.99 0.97
CA THR A 122 -4.86 -5.53 2.31
C THR A 122 -3.57 -4.70 2.25
N GLY A 123 -2.58 -5.16 1.48
CA GLY A 123 -1.34 -4.43 1.24
C GLY A 123 -1.54 -3.11 0.49
N ALA A 124 -2.39 -3.07 -0.53
CA ALA A 124 -2.72 -1.84 -1.25
C ALA A 124 -3.40 -0.80 -0.36
N LEU A 125 -4.34 -1.23 0.50
CA LEU A 125 -4.96 -0.34 1.48
C LEU A 125 -3.95 0.12 2.54
N ALA A 126 -3.07 -0.77 3.00
CA ALA A 126 -2.00 -0.41 3.92
C ALA A 126 -1.02 0.59 3.28
N ALA A 127 -0.72 0.44 1.99
CA ALA A 127 0.14 1.35 1.24
C ALA A 127 -0.50 2.73 1.10
N LEU A 128 -1.79 2.79 0.79
CA LEU A 128 -2.53 4.06 0.77
C LEU A 128 -2.55 4.71 2.17
N ALA A 129 -2.81 3.94 3.22
CA ALA A 129 -2.81 4.45 4.59
C ALA A 129 -1.41 4.92 5.02
N ALA A 130 -0.36 4.20 4.64
CA ALA A 130 1.04 4.60 4.84
C ALA A 130 1.35 5.92 4.13
N LEU A 131 0.90 6.08 2.88
CA LEU A 131 1.09 7.33 2.12
C LEU A 131 0.44 8.51 2.83
N LEU A 132 -0.84 8.37 3.19
CA LEU A 132 -1.58 9.42 3.90
C LEU A 132 -0.93 9.75 5.25
N ALA A 133 -0.48 8.75 5.99
CA ALA A 133 0.23 8.93 7.26
C ALA A 133 1.59 9.65 7.08
N ALA A 134 2.38 9.25 6.08
CA ALA A 134 3.65 9.88 5.75
C ALA A 134 3.46 11.35 5.36
N LEU A 135 2.43 11.67 4.59
CA LEU A 135 2.11 13.04 4.20
C LEU A 135 1.57 13.87 5.37
N ALA A 136 0.67 13.29 6.18
CA ALA A 136 0.07 13.97 7.33
C ALA A 136 1.12 14.40 8.37
N VAL A 137 2.20 13.63 8.51
CA VAL A 137 3.33 13.97 9.39
C VAL A 137 4.42 14.75 8.65
N GLY A 138 4.73 14.37 7.42
CA GLY A 138 5.80 14.95 6.63
C GLY A 138 5.57 16.42 6.29
N VAL A 139 4.31 16.83 6.03
CA VAL A 139 3.99 18.23 5.73
C VAL A 139 4.27 19.14 6.93
N PRO A 140 3.75 18.88 8.15
CA PRO A 140 4.14 19.63 9.35
C PRO A 140 5.63 19.59 9.64
N GLU A 141 6.28 18.42 9.52
CA GLU A 141 7.71 18.30 9.81
C GLU A 141 8.56 19.09 8.79
N ALA A 142 8.16 19.18 7.52
CA ALA A 142 8.86 20.01 6.54
C ALA A 142 8.83 21.50 6.89
N ILE A 143 7.74 21.98 7.48
CA ILE A 143 7.65 23.35 8.01
C ILE A 143 8.62 23.54 9.17
N VAL A 144 8.71 22.58 10.09
CA VAL A 144 9.67 22.61 11.20
C VAL A 144 11.12 22.63 10.69
N TRP A 145 11.44 21.83 9.67
CA TRP A 145 12.77 21.82 9.06
C TRP A 145 13.12 23.15 8.40
N ALA A 146 12.15 23.76 7.72
CA ALA A 146 12.31 25.08 7.11
C ALA A 146 12.61 26.16 8.17
N ASP A 147 11.81 26.19 9.24
CA ASP A 147 12.02 27.12 10.38
C ASP A 147 13.41 26.96 11.01
N ARG A 148 13.88 25.70 11.11
CA ARG A 148 15.19 25.36 11.66
C ARG A 148 16.35 25.49 10.67
N HIS A 149 16.10 25.94 9.44
CA HIS A 149 17.11 26.07 8.39
C HIS A 149 17.91 24.76 8.16
N ALA A 150 17.26 23.61 8.33
CA ALA A 150 17.90 22.30 8.35
C ALA A 150 17.95 21.60 6.97
N GLY A 151 17.48 22.29 5.92
CA GLY A 151 17.36 21.71 4.60
C GLY A 151 15.94 21.21 4.27
N TYR A 152 15.78 20.63 3.09
CA TYR A 152 14.55 19.92 2.71
C TYR A 152 14.40 18.63 3.52
N LEU A 153 13.19 18.37 4.04
CA LEU A 153 12.90 17.16 4.83
C LEU A 153 13.25 15.87 4.09
N SER A 154 13.00 15.81 2.79
CA SER A 154 13.25 14.60 2.00
C SER A 154 14.75 14.29 1.92
N THR A 155 15.54 15.25 1.45
CA THR A 155 16.91 15.05 0.95
C THR A 155 17.99 15.71 1.79
N GLY A 156 17.64 16.70 2.62
CA GLY A 156 18.61 17.51 3.37
C GLY A 156 19.48 18.45 2.53
N ASP A 157 19.38 18.43 1.19
CA ASP A 157 20.42 18.96 0.29
C ASP A 157 20.41 20.49 0.08
N ALA A 158 19.37 21.21 0.53
CA ALA A 158 19.30 22.67 0.42
C ALA A 158 18.32 23.27 1.43
N VAL A 159 18.66 24.44 1.98
CA VAL A 159 17.75 25.20 2.86
C VAL A 159 16.61 25.79 2.03
N PRO A 160 15.35 25.45 2.32
CA PRO A 160 14.22 25.96 1.57
C PRO A 160 14.10 27.48 1.77
N PRO A 161 13.92 28.28 0.70
CA PRO A 161 13.76 29.73 0.83
C PRO A 161 12.46 30.13 1.52
N THR A 162 11.43 29.27 1.46
CA THR A 162 10.14 29.47 2.13
C THR A 162 9.52 28.15 2.61
N TRP A 163 8.58 28.22 3.56
CA TRP A 163 7.86 27.03 4.04
C TRP A 163 7.02 26.35 2.93
N GLU A 164 6.50 27.11 1.96
CA GLU A 164 5.77 26.54 0.83
C GLU A 164 6.67 25.68 -0.05
N SER A 165 7.93 26.10 -0.25
CA SER A 165 8.91 25.31 -1.00
C SER A 165 9.25 24.01 -0.28
N ALA A 166 9.34 24.04 1.07
CA ALA A 166 9.58 22.85 1.89
C ALA A 166 8.41 21.86 1.82
N VAL A 167 7.17 22.35 1.85
CA VAL A 167 5.97 21.51 1.70
C VAL A 167 5.87 20.95 0.28
N ARG A 168 6.15 21.76 -0.75
CA ARG A 168 6.15 21.29 -2.14
C ARG A 168 7.16 20.18 -2.37
N ASP A 169 8.31 20.24 -1.72
CA ASP A 169 9.32 19.19 -1.79
C ASP A 169 8.76 17.83 -1.33
N VAL A 170 8.06 17.76 -0.21
CA VAL A 170 7.38 16.53 0.26
C VAL A 170 6.31 16.04 -0.72
N LEU A 171 5.63 16.96 -1.40
CA LEU A 171 4.56 16.67 -2.36
C LEU A 171 5.06 16.48 -3.79
N ARG A 172 6.38 16.44 -4.01
CA ARG A 172 6.95 16.29 -5.35
C ARG A 172 6.45 15.00 -6.00
N PRO A 173 5.90 15.08 -7.23
CA PRO A 173 5.43 13.91 -7.95
C PRO A 173 6.50 12.83 -8.06
N GLU A 174 7.77 13.21 -8.23
CA GLU A 174 8.87 12.27 -8.33
C GLU A 174 9.01 11.39 -7.07
N PHE A 175 8.85 11.96 -5.87
CA PHE A 175 8.94 11.21 -4.62
C PHE A 175 7.72 10.33 -4.39
N LEU A 176 6.52 10.84 -4.70
CA LEU A 176 5.30 10.05 -4.62
C LEU A 176 5.35 8.86 -5.57
N LEU A 177 5.85 9.07 -6.80
CA LEU A 177 6.06 8.00 -7.77
C LEU A 177 7.13 7.02 -7.29
N ALA A 178 8.26 7.50 -6.75
CA ALA A 178 9.30 6.63 -6.20
C ALA A 178 8.76 5.75 -5.07
N MET A 179 7.98 6.32 -4.12
CA MET A 179 7.31 5.56 -3.06
C MET A 179 6.44 4.45 -3.67
N LEU A 180 5.58 4.78 -4.64
CA LEU A 180 4.71 3.79 -5.29
C LEU A 180 5.50 2.68 -5.99
N VAL A 181 6.59 3.04 -6.68
CA VAL A 181 7.48 2.10 -7.38
C VAL A 181 8.18 1.16 -6.39
N PHE A 182 8.58 1.62 -5.20
CA PHE A 182 9.20 0.75 -4.19
C PHE A 182 8.17 -0.09 -3.41
N TRP A 183 7.00 0.47 -3.12
CA TRP A 183 6.00 -0.16 -2.26
C TRP A 183 5.19 -1.24 -3.00
N THR A 184 4.98 -1.07 -4.31
CA THR A 184 4.18 -2.01 -5.11
C THR A 184 4.83 -3.39 -5.22
N PRO A 185 6.12 -3.53 -5.60
CA PRO A 185 6.81 -4.81 -5.62
C PRO A 185 6.86 -5.47 -4.25
N ALA A 186 7.13 -4.71 -3.19
CA ALA A 186 7.17 -5.23 -1.83
C ALA A 186 5.81 -5.83 -1.40
N THR A 187 4.73 -5.14 -1.73
CA THR A 187 3.35 -5.61 -1.49
C THR A 187 3.05 -6.89 -2.27
N ALA A 188 3.41 -6.93 -3.56
CA ALA A 188 3.19 -8.10 -4.40
C ALA A 188 4.02 -9.31 -3.94
N LEU A 189 5.29 -9.08 -3.58
CA LEU A 189 6.20 -10.08 -3.05
C LEU A 189 5.65 -10.68 -1.74
N GLY A 190 5.23 -9.83 -0.80
CA GLY A 190 4.62 -10.27 0.45
C GLY A 190 3.41 -11.16 0.22
N ALA A 191 2.47 -10.71 -0.63
CA ALA A 191 1.29 -11.50 -0.97
C ALA A 191 1.63 -12.85 -1.64
N GLY A 192 2.64 -12.88 -2.51
CA GLY A 192 3.13 -14.10 -3.17
C GLY A 192 3.73 -15.09 -2.18
N LEU A 193 4.65 -14.63 -1.33
CA LEU A 193 5.31 -15.45 -0.30
C LEU A 193 4.30 -16.02 0.71
N GLY A 194 3.33 -15.20 1.14
CA GLY A 194 2.29 -15.63 2.06
C GLY A 194 1.41 -16.77 1.52
N ARG A 195 1.21 -16.82 0.20
CA ARG A 195 0.51 -17.92 -0.47
C ARG A 195 1.35 -19.20 -0.54
N LEU A 196 2.64 -19.09 -0.86
CA LEU A 196 3.51 -20.24 -1.15
C LEU A 196 3.90 -21.07 0.09
N ARG A 197 4.01 -20.45 1.27
CA ARG A 197 4.56 -21.07 2.50
C ARG A 197 3.80 -22.29 3.04
N ARG A 198 2.65 -22.66 2.46
CA ARG A 198 1.88 -23.87 2.84
C ARG A 198 1.89 -24.98 1.80
N SER A 199 2.11 -24.68 0.52
CA SER A 199 2.23 -25.74 -0.50
C SER A 199 3.37 -26.71 -0.15
N GLY A 200 4.45 -26.21 0.46
CA GLY A 200 5.53 -27.05 1.00
C GLY A 200 5.09 -27.95 2.17
N ARG A 201 4.33 -27.43 3.15
CA ARG A 201 3.89 -28.24 4.31
C ARG A 201 2.94 -29.37 3.96
N VAL A 202 2.07 -29.18 2.96
CA VAL A 202 1.14 -30.25 2.53
C VAL A 202 1.86 -31.32 1.71
N ALA A 203 2.88 -30.94 0.93
CA ALA A 203 3.72 -31.90 0.21
C ALA A 203 4.57 -32.75 1.18
N ASP A 204 5.11 -32.15 2.25
CA ASP A 204 5.86 -32.87 3.29
C ASP A 204 4.98 -33.86 4.07
N ASP A 205 3.75 -33.47 4.45
CA ASP A 205 2.83 -34.35 5.17
C ASP A 205 2.34 -35.54 4.30
N GLN A 206 2.21 -35.35 2.98
CA GLN A 206 1.82 -36.44 2.07
C GLN A 206 2.98 -37.40 1.77
N GLY A 207 4.21 -36.90 1.63
CA GLY A 207 5.39 -37.75 1.45
C GLY A 207 5.71 -38.62 2.67
N GLY A 208 5.43 -38.14 3.88
CA GLY A 208 5.62 -38.91 5.12
C GLY A 208 4.64 -40.09 5.27
N LEU A 209 3.41 -39.96 4.77
CA LEU A 209 2.38 -41.01 4.86
C LEU A 209 2.57 -42.13 3.83
N GLU A 210 3.13 -41.84 2.66
CA GLU A 210 3.46 -42.88 1.67
C GLU A 210 4.66 -43.73 2.11
N GLY A 211 5.65 -43.13 2.79
CA GLY A 211 6.80 -43.86 3.34
C GLY A 211 6.46 -44.85 4.47
N HIS A 212 5.30 -44.69 5.14
CA HIS A 212 4.83 -45.60 6.19
C HIS A 212 3.92 -46.73 5.70
N ARG A 213 3.38 -46.66 4.48
CA ARG A 213 2.62 -47.77 3.87
C ARG A 213 3.49 -48.74 3.07
N ALA A 214 4.74 -48.37 2.80
CA ALA A 214 5.70 -49.18 2.07
C ALA A 214 6.60 -50.05 2.98
N ARG A 215 6.26 -50.20 4.26
CA ARG A 215 6.91 -51.10 5.22
C ARG A 215 5.86 -51.99 5.88
#